data_AF-N9PMJ2-F1
#
_entry.id   AF-N9PMJ2-F1
#
_cell.length_a   1.000
_cell.length_b   1.000
_cell.length_c   1.000
_cell.angle_alpha   90.00
_cell.angle_beta   90.00
_cell.angle_gamma   90.00
#
_symmetry.space_group_name_H-M   'P 1'
#
loop_
_entity.id
_entity.type
_entity.pdbx_description
1 polymer ?
#
loop_
_entity_poly.entity_id
_entity_poly.type
_entity_poly.pdbx_seq_one_letter_code
_entity_poly.pdbx_strand_id
1 'polypeptide(L)' 'MLLTANAEQRYHWVLSNEPWIVDQVAQYHLASYLGIEAESLSRIKKKFSD' A
#
# COMPACT_ATOMS: atom_id res chain seq x y z
N MET A 1 -0.07 20.90 10.51
CA MET A 1 -0.29 20.74 9.06
C MET A 1 0.25 19.38 8.66
N LEU A 2 -0.58 18.32 8.70
CA LEU A 2 -0.19 16.96 8.30
C LEU A 2 -1.05 16.56 7.11
N LEU A 3 -0.69 17.08 5.93
CA LEU A 3 -1.27 16.68 4.65
C LEU A 3 -0.48 15.51 4.04
N THR A 4 -0.21 14.49 4.85
CA THR A 4 0.20 13.18 4.34
C THR A 4 -1.08 12.39 4.14
N ALA A 5 -1.58 12.30 2.90
CA ALA A 5 -2.49 11.22 2.55
C ALA A 5 -1.78 9.91 2.95
N ASN A 6 -2.24 9.28 4.04
CA ASN A 6 -1.54 8.17 4.67
C ASN A 6 -1.34 7.09 3.60
N ALA A 7 -0.12 6.57 3.52
CA ALA A 7 0.21 5.40 2.71
C ALA A 7 -0.83 4.28 2.84
N GLU A 8 -1.42 4.15 4.04
CA GLU A 8 -2.53 3.26 4.38
C GLU A 8 -3.80 3.52 3.54
N GLN A 9 -4.21 4.78 3.35
CA GLN A 9 -5.39 5.13 2.56
C GLN A 9 -5.18 4.83 1.08
N ARG A 10 -3.99 5.11 0.54
CA ARG A 10 -3.65 4.75 -0.84
C ARG A 10 -3.65 3.23 -1.03
N TYR A 11 -3.06 2.49 -0.09
CA TYR A 11 -3.08 1.03 -0.11
C TYR A 11 -4.51 0.47 -0.03
N HIS A 12 -5.35 1.03 0.85
CA HIS A 12 -6.76 0.65 0.96
C HIS A 12 -7.53 0.94 -0.33
N TRP A 13 -7.29 2.09 -0.98
CA TRP A 13 -7.91 2.42 -2.25
C TRP A 13 -7.52 1.41 -3.34
N VAL A 14 -6.24 1.02 -3.43
CA VAL A 14 -5.76 0.00 -4.37
C VAL A 14 -6.37 -1.36 -4.04
N LEU A 15 -6.47 -1.75 -2.77
CA LEU A 15 -7.16 -2.98 -2.37
C LEU A 15 -8.64 -3.00 -2.78
N SER A 16 -9.34 -1.86 -2.66
CA SER A 16 -10.77 -1.78 -3.01
C SER A 16 -11.04 -1.63 -4.51
N ASN A 17 -10.19 -0.90 -5.25
CA ASN A 17 -10.41 -0.61 -6.67
C ASN A 17 -9.66 -1.58 -7.58
N GLU A 18 -8.46 -1.99 -7.18
CA GLU A 18 -7.52 -2.78 -7.99
C GLU A 18 -6.87 -3.94 -7.20
N PRO A 19 -7.64 -4.84 -6.56
CA PRO A 19 -7.10 -5.91 -5.74
C PRO A 19 -6.16 -6.86 -6.49
N TRP A 20 -6.34 -7.02 -7.80
CA TRP A 20 -5.49 -7.87 -8.63
C TRP A 20 -4.03 -7.41 -8.67
N ILE A 21 -3.78 -6.09 -8.62
CA ILE A 21 -2.41 -5.55 -8.60
C ILE A 21 -1.70 -5.96 -7.31
N VAL A 22 -2.42 -6.01 -6.19
CA VAL A 22 -1.83 -6.37 -4.89
C VAL A 22 -1.41 -7.85 -4.85
N ASP A 23 -2.11 -8.71 -5.58
CA ASP A 23 -1.85 -10.14 -5.69
C ASP A 23 -0.79 -10.48 -6.76
N GLN A 24 -0.81 -9.77 -7.90
CA GLN A 24 0.06 -10.02 -9.04
C GLN A 24 1.44 -9.36 -8.92
N VAL A 25 1.55 -8.27 -8.15
CA VAL A 25 2.75 -7.42 -8.12
C VAL A 25 3.53 -7.64 -6.82
N ALA A 26 4.85 -7.82 -6.94
CA ALA A 26 5.72 -7.94 -5.78
C ALA A 26 5.69 -6.67 -4.92
N GLN A 27 5.87 -6.83 -3.61
CA GLN A 27 5.78 -5.73 -2.64
C GLN A 27 6.67 -4.52 -2.97
N TYR A 28 7.85 -4.75 -3.55
CA TYR A 28 8.74 -3.67 -3.98
C TYR A 28 8.11 -2.80 -5.08
N HIS A 29 7.59 -3.42 -6.13
CA HIS A 29 6.92 -2.72 -7.23
C HIS A 29 5.63 -2.05 -6.77
N LEU A 30 4.86 -2.69 -5.89
CA LEU A 30 3.65 -2.11 -5.30
C LEU A 30 3.98 -0.89 -4.43
N ALA A 31 5.09 -0.91 -3.71
CA ALA A 31 5.54 0.23 -2.90
C ALA A 31 5.95 1.41 -3.79
N SER A 32 6.71 1.14 -4.87
CA SER A 32 7.01 2.16 -5.89
C SER A 32 5.75 2.74 -6.53
N TYR A 33 4.76 1.90 -6.86
CA TYR A 33 3.46 2.34 -7.41
C TYR A 33 2.70 3.25 -6.44
N LEU A 34 2.69 2.89 -5.16
CA LEU A 34 2.05 3.67 -4.11
C LEU A 34 2.86 4.91 -3.71
N GLY A 35 4.09 5.07 -4.21
CA GLY A 35 4.99 6.16 -3.85
C GLY A 35 5.43 6.12 -2.38
N ILE A 36 5.67 4.91 -1.86
CA ILE A 36 6.08 4.65 -0.48
C ILE A 36 7.24 3.66 -0.46
N GLU A 37 7.95 3.58 0.66
CA GLU A 37 9.01 2.56 0.80
C GLU A 37 8.42 1.16 0.97
N ALA A 38 9.15 0.15 0.47
CA ALA A 38 8.76 -1.25 0.59
C ALA A 38 8.55 -1.68 2.05
N GLU A 39 9.34 -1.13 2.98
CA GLU A 39 9.18 -1.37 4.41
C GLU A 39 7.88 -0.77 4.95
N SER A 40 7.53 0.45 4.53
CA SER A 40 6.26 1.10 4.89
C SER A 40 5.07 0.27 4.41
N LEU A 41 5.11 -0.22 3.17
CA LEU A 41 4.07 -1.10 2.65
C LEU A 41 3.95 -2.40 3.46
N SER A 42 5.07 -3.01 3.85
CA SER A 42 5.08 -4.22 4.68
C SER A 42 4.42 -3.99 6.04
N ARG A 43 4.71 -2.85 6.69
CA ARG A 43 4.07 -2.46 7.97
C ARG A 43 2.57 -2.29 7.81
N ILE A 44 2.14 -1.64 6.72
CA ILE A 44 0.72 -1.41 6.41
C ILE A 44 0.00 -2.73 6.15
N LYS A 45 0.56 -3.61 5.30
CA LYS A 45 0.01 -4.96 5.04
C LYS A 45 -0.20 -5.76 6.33
N LYS A 46 0.76 -5.72 7.26
CA LYS A 46 0.62 -6.36 8.56
C LYS A 46 -0.54 -5.79 9.39
N LYS A 47 -0.73 -4.46 9.41
CA LYS A 47 -1.85 -3.83 10.12
C LYS A 47 -3.23 -4.18 9.56
N PHE A 48 -3.34 -4.44 8.26
CA PHE A 48 -4.59 -4.81 7.60
C PHE A 48 -4.90 -6.31 7.62
N SER A 49 -3.95 -7.14 8.06
CA SER A 49 -4.10 -8.61 8.13
C SER A 49 -4.38 -9.12 9.54
N ASP A 50 -4.57 -8.22 10.51
CA ASP A 50 -4.99 -8.48 11.91
C ASP A 50 -6.49 -8.19 12.08
#